data_AF-A0A2K9A2T4-F1
#
_entry.id   AF-A0A2K9A2T4-F1
#
_cell.length_a   1.000
_cell.length_b   1.000
_cell.length_c   1.000
_cell.angle_alpha   90.00
_cell.angle_beta   90.00
_cell.angle_gamma   90.00
#
_symmetry.space_group_name_H-M   'P 1'
#
loop_
_entity.id
_entity.type
_entity.pdbx_description
1 polymer ?
#
loop_
_entity_poly.entity_id
_entity_poly.type
_entity_poly.pdbx_seq_one_letter_code
_entity_poly.pdbx_strand_id
1 'polypeptide(L)'
;MKNDNSQFYLRQFVHLMAKGEEPRTAFNIMVNEVPAEQRDRWQQAHTIYEATQSLERAFEKLNIKGSPITEQLRRGKELGLNELEVLQHYTAANSSEMQIAQIVKSRILRSTGYAALLSVIALLVLGVFSLYLVPAYNNIIMDGQMYSSSFQHRMDVLQFKSWWSLLLYLPPVLIIALFVLANLTTVESYTQSKLLTKLPIMRGIMMHLSRVRFIYNLSAFSQRLPDNQNERLKALNSPFFSQSEQLTFDHIFYAQEKEQLLALFKLQTFAEESPTLINSLETQAIESTHRKTAMLAITLHLLVIAIVFQVVLSIYLPIFQMGSGF
;
A
#
# COMPACT_ATOMS: atom_id res chain seq x y z
N MET A 1 9.57 5.51 -19.24
CA MET A 1 9.56 6.05 -17.86
C MET A 1 10.97 6.49 -17.53
N LYS A 2 11.26 7.79 -17.46
CA LYS A 2 12.54 8.28 -16.89
C LYS A 2 12.48 7.94 -15.41
N ASN A 3 13.18 6.90 -14.99
CA ASN A 3 13.25 6.48 -13.61
C ASN A 3 14.10 7.51 -12.87
N ASP A 4 13.45 8.39 -12.11
CA ASP A 4 14.13 9.44 -11.37
C ASP A 4 14.80 8.82 -10.13
N ASN A 5 15.91 8.11 -10.34
CA ASN A 5 16.71 7.45 -9.30
C ASN A 5 17.26 8.45 -8.26
N SER A 6 17.07 9.75 -8.45
CA SER A 6 17.47 10.81 -7.52
C SER A 6 16.88 10.62 -6.11
N GLN A 7 15.63 10.15 -5.99
CA GLN A 7 15.02 9.84 -4.69
C GLN A 7 15.61 8.61 -4.01
N PHE A 8 16.08 7.63 -4.79
CA PHE A 8 16.76 6.45 -4.24
C PHE A 8 18.11 6.86 -3.63
N TYR A 9 18.92 7.61 -4.36
CA TYR A 9 20.22 8.09 -3.88
C TYR A 9 20.08 9.08 -2.71
N LEU A 10 19.05 9.92 -2.71
CA LEU A 10 18.75 10.78 -1.56
C LEU A 10 18.43 9.93 -0.31
N ARG A 11 17.63 8.86 -0.44
CA ARG A 11 17.35 7.97 0.68
C ARG A 11 18.60 7.25 1.20
N GLN A 12 19.49 6.81 0.30
CA GLN A 12 20.77 6.24 0.70
C GLN A 12 21.64 7.24 1.47
N PHE A 13 21.75 8.48 0.97
CA PHE A 13 22.45 9.56 1.67
C PHE A 13 21.89 9.77 3.08
N VAL A 14 20.58 9.91 3.20
CA VAL A 14 19.93 10.13 4.50
C VAL A 14 20.10 8.92 5.42
N HIS A 15 20.17 7.70 4.88
CA HIS A 15 20.44 6.51 5.67
C HIS A 15 21.89 6.45 6.19
N LEU A 16 22.88 6.90 5.41
CA LEU A 16 24.26 7.06 5.87
C LEU A 16 24.33 8.05 7.03
N MET A 17 23.67 9.19 6.88
CA MET A 17 23.55 10.21 7.93
C MET A 17 22.90 9.65 9.21
N ALA A 18 21.83 8.88 9.07
CA ALA A 18 21.15 8.27 10.21
C ALA A 18 22.02 7.25 10.96
N LYS A 19 23.00 6.63 10.28
CA LYS A 19 24.01 5.76 10.89
C LYS A 19 25.14 6.50 11.61
N GLY A 20 25.12 7.83 11.59
CA GLY A 20 26.13 8.66 12.23
C GLY A 20 27.29 9.06 11.32
N GLU A 21 27.21 8.80 10.00
CA GLU A 21 28.19 9.31 9.05
C GLU A 21 28.12 10.84 8.98
N GLU A 22 29.29 11.48 8.93
CA GLU A 22 29.33 12.93 8.75
C GLU A 22 28.80 13.31 7.35
N PRO A 23 28.08 14.44 7.24
CA PRO A 23 27.53 14.92 5.96
C PRO A 23 28.52 14.96 4.81
N ARG A 24 29.75 15.39 5.11
CA ARG A 24 30.85 15.49 4.15
C ARG A 24 31.26 14.11 3.61
N THR A 25 31.40 13.14 4.52
CA THR A 25 31.72 11.75 4.18
C THR A 25 30.58 11.12 3.38
N ALA A 26 29.33 11.32 3.80
CA ALA A 26 28.15 10.86 3.09
C ALA A 26 28.09 11.43 1.65
N PHE A 27 28.41 12.71 1.44
CA PHE A 27 28.45 13.30 0.11
C PHE A 27 29.53 12.67 -0.77
N ASN A 28 30.72 12.44 -0.23
CA ASN A 28 31.81 11.77 -0.94
C ASN A 28 31.45 10.34 -1.35
N ILE A 29 30.79 9.58 -0.47
CA ILE A 29 30.28 8.24 -0.79
C ILE A 29 29.29 8.32 -1.95
N MET A 30 28.28 9.21 -1.86
CA MET A 30 27.25 9.31 -2.89
C MET A 30 27.78 9.76 -4.25
N VAL A 31 28.74 10.69 -4.30
CA VAL A 31 29.37 11.12 -5.56
C VAL A 31 30.03 9.94 -6.29
N ASN A 32 30.54 8.95 -5.56
CA ASN A 32 31.14 7.75 -6.15
C ASN A 32 30.10 6.69 -6.55
N GLU A 33 28.97 6.60 -5.84
CA GLU A 33 27.93 5.60 -6.09
C GLU A 33 26.93 6.01 -7.19
N VAL A 34 26.77 7.31 -7.45
CA VAL A 34 25.77 7.80 -8.42
C VAL A 34 26.25 7.64 -9.88
N PRO A 35 25.32 7.45 -10.83
CA PRO A 35 25.65 7.38 -12.26
C PRO A 35 26.32 8.66 -12.73
N ALA A 36 27.17 8.56 -13.75
CA ALA A 36 27.92 9.70 -14.29
C ALA A 36 27.03 10.92 -14.61
N GLU A 37 25.81 10.69 -15.09
CA GLU A 37 24.81 11.73 -15.41
C GLU A 37 24.35 12.55 -14.20
N GLN A 38 24.49 12.04 -12.97
CA GLN A 38 24.07 12.70 -11.73
C GLN A 38 25.23 13.19 -10.87
N ARG A 39 26.47 12.74 -11.13
CA ARG A 39 27.65 13.09 -10.31
C ARG A 39 27.84 14.59 -10.17
N ASP A 40 27.75 15.34 -11.26
CA ASP A 40 27.94 16.79 -11.23
C ASP A 40 26.95 17.49 -10.30
N ARG A 41 25.70 17.01 -10.23
CA ARG A 41 24.69 17.57 -9.32
C ARG A 41 25.01 17.25 -7.86
N TRP A 42 25.45 16.03 -7.57
CA TRP A 42 25.87 15.63 -6.23
C TRP A 42 27.15 16.36 -5.78
N GLN A 43 28.09 16.59 -6.70
CA GLN A 43 29.29 17.37 -6.45
C GLN A 43 28.98 18.85 -6.17
N GLN A 44 28.05 19.42 -6.94
CA GLN A 44 27.55 20.79 -6.70
C GLN A 44 26.81 20.88 -5.36
N ALA A 45 25.97 19.89 -5.01
CA ALA A 45 25.30 19.82 -3.72
C ALA A 45 26.31 19.74 -2.56
N HIS A 46 27.35 18.92 -2.69
CA HIS A 46 28.44 18.82 -1.73
C HIS A 46 29.15 20.17 -1.54
N THR A 47 29.47 20.86 -2.65
CA THR A 47 30.12 22.18 -2.62
C THR A 47 29.23 23.22 -1.93
N ILE A 48 27.92 23.20 -2.19
CA ILE A 48 26.96 24.09 -1.51
C ILE A 48 26.90 23.77 -0.02
N TYR A 49 26.91 22.50 0.34
CA TYR A 49 26.94 22.09 1.75
C TYR A 49 28.21 22.58 2.45
N GLU A 50 29.40 22.37 1.88
CA GLU A 50 30.65 22.85 2.48
C GLU A 50 30.65 24.38 2.66
N ALA A 51 30.09 25.12 1.70
CA ALA A 51 30.02 26.57 1.74
C ALA A 51 28.95 27.13 2.70
N THR A 52 27.82 26.43 2.88
CA THR A 52 26.65 26.96 3.60
C THR A 52 26.34 26.25 4.90
N GLN A 53 26.97 25.09 5.14
CA GLN A 53 26.71 24.19 6.26
C GLN A 53 25.21 23.85 6.41
N SER A 54 24.46 23.84 5.31
CA SER A 54 23.00 23.57 5.31
C SER A 54 22.64 22.51 4.27
N LEU A 55 22.07 21.40 4.75
CA LEU A 55 21.61 20.28 3.92
C LEU A 55 20.38 20.66 3.09
N GLU A 56 19.53 21.54 3.60
CA GLU A 56 18.36 22.07 2.86
C GLU A 56 18.80 22.65 1.51
N ARG A 57 19.76 23.59 1.53
CA ARG A 57 20.27 24.26 0.31
C ARG A 57 20.98 23.29 -0.63
N ALA A 58 21.70 22.32 -0.08
CA ALA A 58 22.35 21.28 -0.87
C ALA A 58 21.32 20.40 -1.60
N PHE A 59 20.22 20.03 -0.93
CA PHE A 59 19.17 19.19 -1.51
C PHE A 59 18.27 19.94 -2.50
N GLU A 60 18.07 21.25 -2.34
CA GLU A 60 17.41 22.06 -3.38
C GLU A 60 18.13 21.94 -4.73
N LYS A 61 19.47 21.88 -4.72
CA LYS A 61 20.28 21.77 -5.94
C LYS A 61 20.15 20.41 -6.64
N LEU A 62 19.82 19.36 -5.90
CA LEU A 62 19.51 18.05 -6.47
C LEU A 62 18.19 18.06 -7.29
N ASN A 63 17.51 19.21 -7.37
CA ASN A 63 16.24 19.42 -8.07
C ASN A 63 15.08 18.63 -7.48
N ILE A 64 15.19 18.30 -6.20
CA ILE A 64 14.23 17.52 -5.42
C ILE A 64 13.23 18.48 -4.74
N LYS A 65 12.87 19.59 -5.41
CA LYS A 65 11.90 20.57 -4.88
C LYS A 65 10.55 19.90 -4.68
N GLY A 66 10.04 19.98 -3.45
CA GLY A 66 8.76 19.36 -3.05
C GLY A 66 8.84 17.92 -2.58
N SER A 67 10.05 17.37 -2.34
CA SER A 67 10.18 16.09 -1.65
C SER A 67 9.81 16.21 -0.17
N PRO A 68 9.22 15.15 0.42
CA PRO A 68 8.99 15.08 1.86
C PRO A 68 10.25 15.37 2.68
N ILE A 69 11.45 15.00 2.21
CA ILE A 69 12.72 15.18 2.95
C ILE A 69 13.13 16.66 3.02
N THR A 70 13.16 17.34 1.87
CA THR A 70 13.52 18.77 1.80
C THR A 70 12.55 19.62 2.59
N GLU A 71 11.26 19.24 2.56
CA GLU A 71 10.22 19.92 3.29
C GLU A 71 10.34 19.70 4.80
N GLN A 72 10.69 18.49 5.26
CA GLN A 72 10.98 18.24 6.68
C GLN A 72 12.24 18.99 7.17
N LEU A 73 13.28 19.08 6.35
CA LEU A 73 14.48 19.86 6.69
C LEU A 73 14.19 21.35 6.79
N ARG A 74 13.47 21.91 5.82
CA ARG A 74 12.99 23.30 5.86
C ARG A 74 12.20 23.58 7.15
N ARG A 75 11.30 22.66 7.51
CA ARG A 75 10.50 22.73 8.75
C ARG A 75 11.35 22.64 10.01
N GLY A 76 12.34 21.73 10.04
CA GLY A 76 13.28 21.60 11.15
C GLY A 76 14.07 22.89 11.38
N LYS A 77 14.50 23.53 10.29
CA LYS A 77 15.20 24.81 10.32
C LYS A 77 14.34 25.96 10.85
N GLU A 78 13.07 26.04 10.42
CA GLU A 78 12.11 27.04 10.95
C GLU A 78 11.94 26.93 12.48
N LEU A 79 12.06 25.72 13.02
CA LEU A 79 11.93 25.44 14.46
C LEU A 79 13.28 25.43 15.21
N GLY A 80 14.40 25.68 14.52
CA GLY A 80 15.74 25.69 15.10
C GLY A 80 16.22 24.32 15.58
N LEU A 81 15.77 23.25 14.93
CA LEU A 81 16.19 21.87 15.23
C LEU A 81 17.42 21.47 14.42
N ASN A 82 18.15 20.48 14.93
CA ASN A 82 19.30 19.93 14.25
C ASN A 82 18.84 19.15 12.99
N GLU A 83 19.40 19.49 11.84
CA GLU A 83 19.08 18.83 10.56
C GLU A 83 19.31 17.30 10.64
N LEU A 84 20.31 16.85 11.41
CA LEU A 84 20.61 15.42 11.58
C LEU A 84 19.50 14.67 12.35
N GLU A 85 18.99 15.24 13.43
CA GLU A 85 17.91 14.65 14.24
C GLU A 85 16.63 14.50 13.42
N VAL A 86 16.29 15.55 12.65
CA VAL A 86 15.13 15.55 11.74
C VAL A 86 15.25 14.44 10.69
N LEU A 87 16.45 14.24 10.13
CA LEU A 87 16.72 13.18 9.17
C LEU A 87 16.65 11.79 9.81
N GLN A 88 17.16 11.61 11.03
CA GLN A 88 17.07 10.34 11.77
C GLN A 88 15.61 9.94 12.02
N HIS A 89 14.78 10.86 12.54
CA HIS A 89 13.35 10.59 12.75
C HIS A 89 12.61 10.32 11.43
N TYR A 90 12.95 11.03 10.36
CA TYR A 90 12.40 10.76 9.04
C TYR A 90 12.77 9.35 8.53
N THR A 91 14.03 8.92 8.71
CA THR A 91 14.44 7.56 8.30
C THR A 91 13.79 6.48 9.13
N ALA A 92 13.63 6.69 10.44
CA ALA A 92 12.94 5.75 11.31
C ALA A 92 11.48 5.57 10.89
N ALA A 93 10.76 6.67 10.66
CA ALA A 93 9.41 6.66 10.12
C ALA A 93 9.32 5.91 8.79
N ASN A 94 10.18 6.27 7.82
CA ASN A 94 10.15 5.66 6.50
C ASN A 94 10.54 4.16 6.54
N SER A 95 11.47 3.77 7.41
CA SER A 95 11.84 2.37 7.63
C SER A 95 10.66 1.56 8.17
N SER A 96 9.99 2.06 9.21
CA SER A 96 8.80 1.43 9.79
C SER A 96 7.69 1.25 8.74
N GLU A 97 7.41 2.30 7.97
CA GLU A 97 6.43 2.23 6.89
C GLU A 97 6.79 1.21 5.81
N MET A 98 8.07 1.16 5.42
CA MET A 98 8.53 0.19 4.42
C MET A 98 8.41 -1.24 4.95
N GLN A 99 8.70 -1.49 6.22
CA GLN A 99 8.51 -2.80 6.85
C GLN A 99 7.05 -3.22 6.84
N ILE A 100 6.15 -2.32 7.27
CA ILE A 100 4.71 -2.59 7.25
C ILE A 100 4.22 -2.79 5.81
N ALA A 101 4.66 -1.97 4.85
CA ALA A 101 4.33 -2.13 3.43
C ALA A 101 4.85 -3.47 2.85
N GLN A 102 6.01 -3.95 3.28
CA GLN A 102 6.53 -5.29 2.93
C GLN A 102 5.64 -6.40 3.50
N ILE A 103 5.20 -6.27 4.76
CA ILE A 103 4.25 -7.20 5.38
C ILE A 103 2.92 -7.21 4.61
N VAL A 104 2.42 -6.05 4.22
CA VAL A 104 1.20 -5.91 3.40
C VAL A 104 1.38 -6.62 2.06
N LYS A 105 2.45 -6.28 1.31
CA LYS A 105 2.73 -6.86 -0.01
C LYS A 105 2.87 -8.38 0.05
N SER A 106 3.70 -8.89 0.97
CA SER A 106 3.94 -10.33 1.12
C SER A 106 2.66 -11.10 1.44
N ARG A 107 1.80 -10.56 2.32
CA ARG A 107 0.52 -11.20 2.67
C ARG A 107 -0.51 -11.12 1.56
N ILE A 108 -0.63 -10.00 0.86
CA ILE A 108 -1.52 -9.88 -0.32
C ILE A 108 -1.07 -10.88 -1.38
N LEU A 109 0.22 -10.99 -1.67
CA LEU A 109 0.74 -11.96 -2.64
C LEU A 109 0.43 -13.40 -2.22
N ARG A 110 0.65 -13.73 -0.94
CA ARG A 110 0.34 -15.07 -0.42
C ARG A 110 -1.15 -15.39 -0.51
N SER A 111 -2.04 -14.47 -0.15
CA SER A 111 -3.48 -14.71 -0.16
C SER A 111 -4.06 -14.76 -1.56
N THR A 112 -3.56 -13.92 -2.46
CA THR A 112 -4.02 -13.85 -3.86
C THR A 112 -3.39 -14.92 -4.74
N GLY A 113 -2.20 -15.44 -4.41
CA GLY A 113 -1.52 -16.48 -5.19
C GLY A 113 -2.31 -17.78 -5.30
N TYR A 114 -2.82 -18.31 -4.18
CA TYR A 114 -3.67 -19.50 -4.20
C TYR A 114 -4.99 -19.25 -4.95
N ALA A 115 -5.63 -18.11 -4.70
CA ALA A 115 -6.88 -17.75 -5.38
C ALA A 115 -6.67 -17.57 -6.90
N ALA A 116 -5.54 -17.00 -7.32
CA ALA A 116 -5.18 -16.83 -8.72
C ALA A 116 -4.92 -18.17 -9.41
N LEU A 117 -4.19 -19.09 -8.75
CA LEU A 117 -3.98 -20.45 -9.27
C LEU A 117 -5.31 -21.17 -9.50
N LEU A 118 -6.20 -21.16 -8.50
CA LEU A 118 -7.53 -21.76 -8.63
C LEU A 118 -8.38 -21.07 -9.70
N SER A 119 -8.24 -19.74 -9.86
CA SER A 119 -8.92 -18.99 -10.91
C SER A 119 -8.45 -19.38 -12.31
N VAL A 120 -7.15 -19.62 -12.50
CA VAL A 120 -6.60 -20.13 -13.77
C VAL A 120 -7.17 -21.52 -14.08
N ILE A 121 -7.17 -22.41 -13.09
CA ILE A 121 -7.75 -23.75 -13.25
C ILE A 121 -9.25 -23.66 -13.60
N ALA A 122 -10.00 -22.80 -12.90
CA ALA A 122 -11.42 -22.60 -13.17
C ALA A 122 -11.67 -22.09 -14.60
N LEU A 123 -10.87 -21.13 -15.09
CA LEU A 123 -10.96 -20.64 -16.47
C LEU A 123 -10.59 -21.70 -17.50
N LEU A 124 -9.60 -22.55 -17.22
CA LEU A 124 -9.25 -23.68 -18.09
C LEU A 124 -10.40 -24.68 -18.18
N VAL A 125 -10.98 -25.07 -17.04
CA VAL A 125 -12.14 -25.97 -16.99
C VAL A 125 -13.32 -25.37 -17.77
N LEU A 126 -13.65 -24.10 -17.51
CA LEU A 126 -14.69 -23.38 -18.24
C LEU A 126 -14.43 -23.35 -19.75
N GLY A 127 -13.20 -23.07 -20.17
CA GLY A 127 -12.79 -23.05 -21.57
C GLY A 127 -12.97 -24.41 -22.24
N VAL A 128 -12.52 -25.49 -21.61
CA VAL A 128 -12.70 -26.87 -22.11
C VAL A 128 -14.18 -27.21 -22.24
N PHE A 129 -14.99 -26.83 -21.25
CA PHE A 129 -16.44 -27.06 -21.29
C PHE A 129 -17.10 -26.32 -22.45
N SER A 130 -16.82 -25.02 -22.59
CA SER A 130 -17.40 -24.17 -23.61
C SER A 130 -17.05 -24.64 -25.03
N LEU A 131 -15.79 -25.07 -25.24
CA LEU A 131 -15.29 -25.45 -26.58
C LEU A 131 -15.58 -26.89 -26.98
N TYR A 132 -15.60 -27.85 -26.04
CA TYR A 132 -15.68 -29.28 -26.38
C TYR A 132 -16.96 -29.95 -25.88
N LEU A 133 -17.31 -29.79 -24.60
CA LEU A 133 -18.45 -30.50 -24.02
C LEU A 133 -19.78 -29.91 -24.48
N VAL A 134 -19.92 -28.60 -24.49
CA VAL A 134 -21.20 -27.97 -24.86
C VAL A 134 -21.60 -28.26 -26.32
N PRO A 135 -20.70 -28.21 -27.31
CA PRO A 135 -21.01 -28.66 -28.67
C PRO A 135 -21.40 -30.15 -28.74
N ALA A 136 -20.71 -31.01 -27.97
CA ALA A 136 -21.06 -32.43 -27.91
C ALA A 136 -22.47 -32.66 -27.33
N TYR A 137 -22.84 -31.93 -26.27
CA TYR A 137 -24.20 -31.96 -25.72
C TYR A 137 -25.25 -31.46 -26.71
N ASN A 138 -25.00 -30.35 -27.40
CA ASN A 138 -25.92 -29.85 -28.41
C ASN A 138 -26.18 -30.88 -29.52
N ASN A 139 -25.16 -31.63 -29.93
CA ASN A 139 -25.32 -32.70 -30.92
C ASN A 139 -26.15 -33.88 -30.39
N ILE A 140 -25.99 -34.26 -29.12
CA ILE A 140 -26.72 -35.38 -28.49
C ILE A 140 -28.19 -35.00 -28.21
N ILE A 141 -28.46 -33.75 -27.83
CA ILE A 141 -29.80 -33.26 -27.47
C ILE A 141 -30.65 -32.95 -28.70
N MET A 142 -30.05 -32.64 -29.85
CA MET A 142 -30.81 -32.53 -31.11
C MET A 142 -31.50 -33.84 -31.51
N ASP A 143 -30.99 -34.99 -31.04
CA ASP A 143 -31.58 -36.31 -31.29
C ASP A 143 -32.60 -36.75 -30.21
N GLY A 144 -32.66 -36.05 -29.05
CA GLY A 144 -33.50 -36.43 -27.90
C GLY A 144 -34.28 -35.26 -27.34
N GLN A 145 -35.62 -35.37 -27.26
CA GLN A 145 -36.60 -34.33 -26.92
C GLN A 145 -36.50 -33.71 -25.50
N MET A 146 -35.33 -33.21 -25.06
CA MET A 146 -35.14 -32.57 -23.76
C MET A 146 -34.77 -31.09 -23.91
N TYR A 147 -35.73 -30.28 -24.38
CA TYR A 147 -35.62 -28.82 -24.35
C TYR A 147 -36.43 -28.24 -23.17
N SER A 148 -35.86 -28.26 -21.97
CA SER A 148 -36.35 -27.34 -20.94
C SER A 148 -35.72 -25.97 -21.15
N SER A 149 -36.53 -24.89 -21.07
CA SER A 149 -36.05 -23.51 -21.22
C SER A 149 -34.96 -23.14 -20.20
N SER A 150 -34.97 -23.79 -19.04
CA SER A 150 -33.96 -23.65 -17.99
C SER A 150 -32.61 -24.29 -18.37
N PHE A 151 -32.62 -25.38 -19.14
CA PHE A 151 -31.40 -26.02 -19.65
C PHE A 151 -30.74 -25.13 -20.72
N GLN A 152 -31.52 -24.62 -21.69
CA GLN A 152 -31.01 -23.75 -22.75
C GLN A 152 -30.35 -22.49 -22.18
N HIS A 153 -31.00 -21.83 -21.22
CA HIS A 153 -30.42 -20.65 -20.57
C HIS A 153 -29.09 -20.93 -19.87
N ARG A 154 -28.91 -22.11 -19.26
CA ARG A 154 -27.63 -22.48 -18.63
C ARG A 154 -26.55 -22.71 -19.70
N MET A 155 -26.89 -23.35 -20.80
CA MET A 155 -25.95 -23.54 -21.91
C MET A 155 -25.53 -22.21 -22.55
N ASP A 156 -26.46 -21.26 -22.70
CA ASP A 156 -26.15 -19.92 -23.19
C ASP A 156 -25.19 -19.16 -22.25
N VAL A 157 -25.31 -19.35 -20.94
CA VAL A 157 -24.38 -18.80 -19.94
C VAL A 157 -22.98 -19.43 -20.07
N LEU A 158 -22.88 -20.73 -20.32
CA LEU A 158 -21.57 -21.40 -20.50
C LEU A 158 -20.89 -21.03 -21.82
N GLN A 159 -21.66 -20.73 -22.88
CA GLN A 159 -21.18 -20.39 -24.23
C GLN A 159 -20.88 -18.89 -24.45
N PHE A 160 -20.90 -18.04 -23.41
CA PHE A 160 -20.78 -16.58 -23.56
C PHE A 160 -21.88 -15.92 -24.41
N LYS A 161 -23.03 -16.59 -24.61
CA LYS A 161 -24.16 -16.02 -25.38
C LYS A 161 -25.06 -15.14 -24.53
N SER A 162 -24.91 -15.20 -23.21
CA SER A 162 -25.69 -14.43 -22.24
C SER A 162 -24.82 -13.43 -21.49
N TRP A 163 -25.37 -12.27 -21.14
CA TRP A 163 -24.66 -11.31 -20.28
C TRP A 163 -24.37 -11.89 -18.88
N TRP A 164 -25.18 -12.86 -18.43
CA TRP A 164 -24.95 -13.61 -17.20
C TRP A 164 -23.66 -14.44 -17.22
N SER A 165 -23.09 -14.74 -18.40
CA SER A 165 -21.75 -15.32 -18.53
C SER A 165 -20.68 -14.45 -17.88
N LEU A 166 -20.84 -13.13 -17.89
CA LEU A 166 -19.90 -12.23 -17.23
C LEU A 166 -19.75 -12.55 -15.74
N LEU A 167 -20.82 -12.93 -15.05
CA LEU A 167 -20.75 -13.29 -13.63
C LEU A 167 -19.93 -14.55 -13.36
N LEU A 168 -19.76 -15.42 -14.36
CA LEU A 168 -18.98 -16.65 -14.26
C LEU A 168 -17.49 -16.41 -14.58
N TYR A 169 -17.20 -15.61 -15.60
CA TYR A 169 -15.84 -15.42 -16.12
C TYR A 169 -15.12 -14.18 -15.56
N LEU A 170 -15.85 -13.14 -15.18
CA LEU A 170 -15.27 -11.89 -14.68
C LEU A 170 -14.54 -12.07 -13.33
N PRO A 171 -15.08 -12.80 -12.33
CA PRO A 171 -14.41 -12.88 -11.05
C PRO A 171 -13.05 -13.60 -11.11
N PRO A 172 -12.87 -14.76 -11.78
CA PRO A 172 -11.55 -15.38 -11.96
C PRO A 172 -10.54 -14.46 -12.66
N VAL A 173 -10.98 -13.74 -13.70
CA VAL A 173 -10.14 -12.76 -14.42
C VAL A 173 -9.72 -11.61 -13.49
N LEU A 174 -10.64 -11.10 -12.67
CA LEU A 174 -10.36 -10.03 -11.72
C LEU A 174 -9.36 -10.47 -10.64
N ILE A 175 -9.46 -11.70 -10.15
CA ILE A 175 -8.49 -12.27 -9.20
C ILE A 175 -7.10 -12.35 -9.82
N ILE A 176 -6.99 -12.85 -11.06
CA ILE A 176 -5.71 -12.93 -11.77
C ILE A 176 -5.14 -11.54 -12.00
N ALA A 177 -5.96 -10.58 -12.44
CA ALA A 177 -5.54 -9.19 -12.63
C ALA A 177 -5.05 -8.55 -11.33
N LEU A 178 -5.73 -8.82 -10.21
CA LEU A 178 -5.34 -8.33 -8.89
C LEU A 178 -4.02 -8.95 -8.41
N PHE A 179 -3.81 -10.24 -8.66
CA PHE A 179 -2.53 -10.91 -8.38
C PHE A 179 -1.38 -10.34 -9.21
N VAL A 180 -1.58 -10.16 -10.52
CA VAL A 180 -0.57 -9.56 -11.41
C VAL A 180 -0.25 -8.13 -10.97
N LEU A 181 -1.28 -7.33 -10.67
CA LEU A 181 -1.11 -5.97 -10.18
C LEU A 181 -0.29 -5.96 -8.89
N ALA A 182 -0.65 -6.79 -7.90
CA ALA A 182 0.07 -6.90 -6.63
C ALA A 182 1.54 -7.32 -6.80
N ASN A 183 1.82 -8.21 -7.76
CA ASN A 183 3.16 -8.67 -8.06
C ASN A 183 4.03 -7.58 -8.70
N LEU A 184 3.44 -6.84 -9.65
CA LEU A 184 4.12 -5.75 -10.37
C LEU A 184 4.30 -4.49 -9.51
N THR A 185 3.44 -4.25 -8.52
CA THR A 185 3.58 -3.11 -7.61
C THR A 185 4.80 -3.24 -6.69
N THR A 186 5.67 -2.23 -6.70
CA THR A 186 6.80 -2.12 -5.76
C THR A 186 6.29 -1.83 -4.35
N VAL A 187 7.07 -2.16 -3.32
CA VAL A 187 6.72 -1.83 -1.91
C VAL A 187 6.47 -0.33 -1.76
N GLU A 188 7.29 0.50 -2.43
CA GLU A 188 7.17 1.96 -2.42
C GLU A 188 5.85 2.45 -3.02
N SER A 189 5.30 1.72 -4.00
CA SER A 189 3.99 2.07 -4.53
C SER A 189 2.86 1.86 -3.50
N TYR A 190 3.02 0.98 -2.51
CA TYR A 190 2.01 0.83 -1.45
C TYR A 190 1.99 2.01 -0.48
N THR A 191 3.10 2.74 -0.34
CA THR A 191 3.20 3.93 0.51
C THR A 191 2.92 5.23 -0.26
N GLN A 192 3.14 5.25 -1.59
CA GLN A 192 3.06 6.48 -2.40
C GLN A 192 1.98 6.49 -3.49
N SER A 193 1.40 5.34 -3.88
CA SER A 193 0.47 5.27 -5.02
C SER A 193 -0.96 5.68 -4.68
N LYS A 194 -1.47 6.68 -5.41
CA LYS A 194 -2.88 7.11 -5.39
C LYS A 194 -3.86 6.02 -5.84
N LEU A 195 -3.40 4.98 -6.55
CA LEU A 195 -4.27 3.93 -7.09
C LEU A 195 -4.59 2.88 -6.02
N LEU A 196 -3.57 2.48 -5.24
CA LEU A 196 -3.73 1.50 -4.18
C LEU A 196 -4.52 2.07 -2.99
N THR A 197 -4.39 3.37 -2.70
CA THR A 197 -5.17 4.04 -1.65
C THR A 197 -6.68 4.08 -1.91
N LYS A 198 -7.13 3.82 -3.15
CA LYS A 198 -8.56 3.69 -3.49
C LYS A 198 -9.17 2.36 -3.05
N LEU A 199 -8.35 1.34 -2.78
CA LEU A 199 -8.87 0.07 -2.26
C LEU A 199 -9.27 0.25 -0.78
N PRO A 200 -10.48 -0.15 -0.37
CA PRO A 200 -10.97 0.08 0.99
C PRO A 200 -10.11 -0.61 2.05
N ILE A 201 -9.51 -1.75 1.72
CA ILE A 201 -8.56 -2.47 2.57
C ILE A 201 -7.28 -1.64 2.78
N MET A 202 -6.74 -1.09 1.69
CA MET A 202 -5.53 -0.26 1.71
C MET A 202 -5.75 1.08 2.40
N ARG A 203 -6.95 1.67 2.28
CA ARG A 203 -7.28 2.93 2.98
C ARG A 203 -7.15 2.80 4.50
N GLY A 204 -7.60 1.68 5.06
CA GLY A 204 -7.46 1.42 6.49
C GLY A 204 -6.01 1.25 6.92
N ILE A 205 -5.22 0.50 6.14
CA ILE A 205 -3.79 0.30 6.40
C ILE A 205 -3.04 1.65 6.30
N MET A 206 -3.35 2.45 5.28
CA MET A 206 -2.76 3.77 5.07
C MET A 206 -3.08 4.73 6.21
N MET A 207 -4.27 4.65 6.81
CA MET A 207 -4.63 5.45 7.98
C MET A 207 -3.74 5.11 9.19
N HIS A 208 -3.47 3.82 9.44
CA HIS A 208 -2.53 3.43 10.50
C HIS A 208 -1.08 3.83 10.19
N LEU A 209 -0.63 3.70 8.94
CA LEU A 209 0.69 4.20 8.52
C LEU A 209 0.82 5.72 8.73
N SER A 210 -0.24 6.46 8.39
CA SER A 210 -0.29 7.92 8.60
C SER A 210 -0.21 8.27 10.10
N ARG A 211 -0.80 7.46 11.00
CA ARG A 211 -0.66 7.62 12.46
C ARG A 211 0.78 7.44 12.90
N VAL A 212 1.44 6.37 12.47
CA VAL A 212 2.83 6.08 12.80
C VAL A 212 3.72 7.24 12.34
N ARG A 213 3.59 7.67 11.08
CA ARG A 213 4.32 8.84 10.56
C ARG A 213 4.05 10.11 11.35
N PHE A 214 2.78 10.36 11.69
CA PHE A 214 2.40 11.52 12.47
C PHE A 214 3.10 11.54 13.83
N ILE A 215 3.12 10.42 14.55
CA ILE A 215 3.77 10.34 15.86
C ILE A 215 5.30 10.42 15.76
N TYR A 216 5.92 9.83 14.73
CA TYR A 216 7.36 10.00 14.51
C TYR A 216 7.73 11.47 14.25
N ASN A 217 6.96 12.17 13.41
CA ASN A 217 7.13 13.61 13.22
C ASN A 217 6.90 14.33 14.54
N LEU A 218 5.84 13.97 15.27
CA LEU A 218 5.50 14.59 16.54
C LEU A 218 6.61 14.42 17.58
N SER A 219 7.24 13.24 17.66
CA SER A 219 8.42 12.95 18.49
C SER A 219 9.60 13.85 18.14
N ALA A 220 9.85 14.06 16.84
CA ALA A 220 10.92 14.94 16.37
C ALA A 220 10.69 16.42 16.73
N PHE A 221 9.42 16.87 16.75
CA PHE A 221 9.06 18.29 16.87
C PHE A 221 8.40 18.65 18.21
N SER A 222 8.19 17.71 19.13
CA SER A 222 7.35 17.91 20.33
C SER A 222 7.89 18.97 21.28
N GLN A 223 9.22 19.09 21.38
CA GLN A 223 9.87 20.05 22.27
C GLN A 223 9.71 21.51 21.82
N ARG A 224 9.28 21.75 20.58
CA ARG A 224 9.09 23.08 19.98
C ARG A 224 7.63 23.42 19.72
N LEU A 225 6.70 22.63 20.26
CA LEU A 225 5.27 22.92 20.17
C LEU A 225 4.88 24.06 21.11
N PRO A 226 3.87 24.88 20.75
CA PRO A 226 3.35 25.92 21.63
C PRO A 226 2.85 25.35 22.97
N ASP A 227 3.07 26.10 24.05
CA ASP A 227 2.56 25.76 25.39
C ASP A 227 1.03 25.93 25.50
N ASN A 228 0.49 26.88 24.74
CA ASN A 228 -0.94 27.13 24.67
C ASN A 228 -1.67 25.97 23.96
N GLN A 229 -2.65 25.36 24.64
CA GLN A 229 -3.42 24.22 24.13
C GLN A 229 -4.11 24.51 22.78
N ASN A 230 -4.65 25.72 22.59
CA ASN A 230 -5.36 26.08 21.36
C ASN A 230 -4.40 26.27 20.17
N GLU A 231 -3.25 26.89 20.41
CA GLU A 231 -2.21 27.06 19.39
C GLU A 231 -1.54 25.73 19.06
N ARG A 232 -1.33 24.86 20.05
CA ARG A 232 -0.85 23.50 19.86
C ARG A 232 -1.81 22.68 19.01
N LEU A 233 -3.11 22.71 19.30
CA LEU A 233 -4.12 22.03 18.48
C LEU A 233 -4.14 22.55 17.04
N LYS A 234 -3.99 23.86 16.86
CA LYS A 234 -3.86 24.48 15.54
C LYS A 234 -2.59 24.02 14.82
N ALA A 235 -1.47 23.92 15.53
CA ALA A 235 -0.22 23.39 15.00
C ALA A 235 -0.35 21.91 14.61
N LEU A 236 -0.93 21.07 15.47
CA LEU A 236 -1.15 19.63 15.22
C LEU A 236 -2.06 19.37 14.02
N ASN A 237 -3.06 20.22 13.80
CA ASN A 237 -3.95 20.13 12.64
C ASN A 237 -3.41 20.83 11.39
N SER A 238 -2.27 21.50 11.48
CA SER A 238 -1.68 22.12 10.30
C SER A 238 -1.09 21.07 9.36
N PRO A 239 -0.90 21.41 8.07
CA PRO A 239 -0.22 20.54 7.09
C PRO A 239 1.20 20.14 7.51
N PHE A 240 1.74 20.78 8.56
CA PHE A 240 3.04 20.52 9.17
C PHE A 240 3.20 19.05 9.60
N PHE A 241 2.23 18.45 10.29
CA PHE A 241 2.37 17.08 10.81
C PHE A 241 1.84 16.01 9.86
N SER A 242 0.83 16.35 9.05
CA SER A 242 0.09 15.40 8.22
C SER A 242 0.54 15.30 6.76
N GLN A 243 1.34 16.26 6.28
CA GLN A 243 1.72 16.40 4.85
C GLN A 243 0.52 16.52 3.88
N SER A 244 -0.71 16.58 4.39
CA SER A 244 -1.96 16.64 3.65
C SER A 244 -3.02 17.31 4.51
N GLU A 245 -3.73 18.27 3.93
CA GLU A 245 -4.88 18.94 4.56
C GLU A 245 -6.03 17.97 4.89
N GLN A 246 -6.07 16.79 4.27
CA GLN A 246 -7.13 15.80 4.47
C GLN A 246 -6.86 14.80 5.60
N LEU A 247 -5.61 14.72 6.08
CA LEU A 247 -5.18 13.76 7.08
C LEU A 247 -4.71 14.50 8.34
N THR A 248 -5.48 15.48 8.82
CA THR A 248 -5.10 16.23 10.02
C THR A 248 -5.15 15.36 11.27
N PHE A 249 -4.53 15.83 12.36
CA PHE A 249 -4.64 15.23 13.70
C PHE A 249 -6.10 14.85 14.03
N ASP A 250 -7.05 15.70 13.63
CA ASP A 250 -8.46 15.45 13.88
C ASP A 250 -9.09 14.30 13.11
N HIS A 251 -8.57 14.00 11.92
CA HIS A 251 -9.09 12.94 11.05
C HIS A 251 -8.34 11.62 11.24
N ILE A 252 -7.10 11.68 11.70
CA ILE A 252 -6.23 10.53 11.86
C ILE A 252 -6.56 9.79 13.17
N PHE A 253 -6.77 10.50 14.28
CA PHE A 253 -6.93 9.90 15.62
C PHE A 253 -8.38 9.84 16.08
N TYR A 254 -8.72 8.82 16.86
CA TYR A 254 -10.01 8.74 17.56
C TYR A 254 -10.05 9.70 18.75
N ALA A 255 -11.26 10.05 19.21
CA ALA A 255 -11.43 11.02 20.31
C ALA A 255 -10.62 10.66 21.57
N GLN A 256 -10.62 9.39 21.97
CA GLN A 256 -9.86 8.90 23.12
C GLN A 256 -8.34 9.00 22.92
N GLU A 257 -7.83 8.67 21.72
CA GLU A 257 -6.40 8.77 21.39
C GLU A 257 -5.93 10.24 21.39
N LYS A 258 -6.79 11.16 20.93
CA LYS A 258 -6.50 12.60 20.99
C LYS A 258 -6.41 13.09 22.42
N GLU A 259 -7.34 12.70 23.28
CA GLU A 259 -7.32 13.07 24.70
C GLU A 259 -6.05 12.55 25.39
N GLN A 260 -5.65 11.31 25.11
CA GLN A 260 -4.41 10.74 25.62
C GLN A 260 -3.18 11.52 25.15
N LEU A 261 -3.07 11.81 23.85
CA LEU A 261 -1.95 12.60 23.31
C LEU A 261 -1.90 14.01 23.92
N LEU A 262 -3.05 14.67 24.05
CA LEU A 262 -3.13 15.99 24.69
C LEU A 262 -2.76 15.93 26.19
N ALA A 263 -3.10 14.85 26.88
CA ALA A 263 -2.71 14.63 28.27
C ALA A 263 -1.19 14.45 28.41
N LEU A 264 -0.55 13.67 27.52
CA LEU A 264 0.91 13.51 27.50
C LEU A 264 1.64 14.85 27.30
N PHE A 265 1.08 15.76 26.48
CA PHE A 265 1.63 17.11 26.34
C PHE A 265 1.42 17.98 27.57
N LYS A 266 0.29 17.86 28.26
CA LYS A 266 0.03 18.60 29.51
C LYS A 266 0.99 18.17 30.63
N LEU A 267 1.34 16.89 30.67
CA LEU A 267 2.25 16.32 31.65
C LEU A 267 3.72 16.45 31.27
N GLN A 268 4.03 16.97 30.07
CA GLN A 268 5.39 17.03 29.50
C GLN A 268 6.11 15.68 29.40
N THR A 269 5.39 14.57 29.56
CA THR A 269 5.93 13.19 29.49
C THR A 269 5.94 12.62 28.07
N PHE A 270 5.51 13.39 27.07
CA PHE A 270 5.42 12.91 25.69
C PHE A 270 6.74 12.37 25.15
N ALA A 271 7.89 12.97 25.48
CA ALA A 271 9.18 12.47 25.01
C ALA A 271 9.47 11.05 25.53
N GLU A 272 9.18 10.80 26.81
CA GLU A 272 9.39 9.52 27.50
C GLU A 272 8.41 8.44 27.03
N GLU A 273 7.15 8.81 26.79
CA GLU A 273 6.08 7.91 26.34
C GLU A 273 5.98 7.79 24.81
N SER A 274 6.75 8.57 24.05
CA SER A 274 6.72 8.50 22.59
C SER A 274 7.15 7.14 22.03
N PRO A 275 8.20 6.46 22.54
CA PRO A 275 8.61 5.16 22.01
C PRO A 275 7.57 4.06 22.28
N THR A 276 6.93 4.07 23.46
CA THR A 276 5.86 3.11 23.80
C THR A 276 4.64 3.31 22.91
N LEU A 277 4.27 4.57 22.65
CA LEU A 277 3.16 4.93 21.78
C LEU A 277 3.43 4.57 20.30
N ILE A 278 4.65 4.80 19.82
CA ILE A 278 5.09 4.37 18.48
C ILE A 278 4.97 2.85 18.33
N ASN A 279 5.56 2.08 19.26
CA ASN A 279 5.51 0.61 19.22
C ASN A 279 4.08 0.08 19.25
N SER A 280 3.21 0.70 20.05
CA SER A 280 1.78 0.36 20.12
C SER A 280 1.09 0.60 18.78
N LEU A 281 1.31 1.75 18.15
CA LEU A 281 0.71 2.08 16.84
C LEU A 281 1.24 1.20 15.72
N GLU A 282 2.53 0.86 15.73
CA GLU A 282 3.11 -0.10 14.78
C GLU A 282 2.48 -1.48 14.94
N THR A 283 2.34 -1.95 16.18
CA THR A 283 1.67 -3.22 16.49
C THR A 283 0.23 -3.21 15.99
N GLN A 284 -0.53 -2.14 16.26
CA GLN A 284 -1.90 -1.98 15.75
C GLN A 284 -1.95 -1.94 14.22
N ALA A 285 -0.98 -1.30 13.56
CA ALA A 285 -0.90 -1.25 12.10
C ALA A 285 -0.66 -2.65 11.52
N ILE A 286 0.23 -3.43 12.13
CA ILE A 286 0.53 -4.82 11.76
C ILE A 286 -0.69 -5.71 11.99
N GLU A 287 -1.34 -5.61 13.14
CA GLU A 287 -2.54 -6.40 13.47
C GLU A 287 -3.72 -6.06 12.56
N SER A 288 -3.98 -4.78 12.32
CA SER A 288 -5.00 -4.31 11.38
C SER A 288 -4.73 -4.83 9.96
N THR A 289 -3.46 -4.83 9.54
CA THR A 289 -3.02 -5.44 8.29
C THR A 289 -3.31 -6.93 8.28
N HIS A 290 -2.99 -7.67 9.33
CA HIS A 290 -3.29 -9.10 9.45
C HIS A 290 -4.78 -9.38 9.34
N ARG A 291 -5.61 -8.68 10.11
CA ARG A 291 -7.06 -8.86 10.11
C ARG A 291 -7.68 -8.56 8.74
N LYS A 292 -7.31 -7.44 8.11
CA LYS A 292 -7.87 -7.03 6.82
C LYS A 292 -7.40 -7.93 5.67
N THR A 293 -6.14 -8.34 5.65
CA THR A 293 -5.63 -9.27 4.64
C THR A 293 -6.19 -10.68 4.81
N ALA A 294 -6.44 -11.13 6.06
CA ALA A 294 -7.13 -12.39 6.33
C ALA A 294 -8.59 -12.37 5.85
N MET A 295 -9.33 -11.29 6.11
CA MET A 295 -10.67 -11.10 5.57
C MET A 295 -10.68 -11.14 4.04
N LEU A 296 -9.77 -10.41 3.38
CA LEU A 296 -9.61 -10.45 1.92
C LEU A 296 -9.36 -11.88 1.43
N ALA A 297 -8.47 -12.62 2.09
CA ALA A 297 -8.17 -14.01 1.75
C ALA A 297 -9.43 -14.88 1.84
N ILE A 298 -10.17 -14.80 2.95
CA ILE A 298 -11.41 -15.57 3.15
C ILE A 298 -12.44 -15.22 2.07
N THR A 299 -12.66 -13.94 1.80
CA THR A 299 -13.61 -13.50 0.76
C THR A 299 -13.22 -14.01 -0.62
N LEU A 300 -11.94 -13.93 -0.99
CA LEU A 300 -11.42 -14.48 -2.25
C LEU A 300 -11.63 -15.98 -2.35
N HIS A 301 -11.32 -16.73 -1.29
CA HIS A 301 -11.49 -18.19 -1.28
C HIS A 301 -12.96 -18.59 -1.38
N LEU A 302 -13.85 -17.94 -0.62
CA LEU A 302 -15.29 -18.20 -0.69
C LEU A 302 -15.85 -17.89 -2.09
N LEU A 303 -15.38 -16.81 -2.72
CA LEU A 303 -15.79 -16.46 -4.07
C LEU A 303 -15.31 -17.50 -5.10
N VAL A 304 -14.06 -17.97 -5.01
CA VAL A 304 -13.55 -19.05 -5.86
C VAL A 304 -14.34 -20.35 -5.64
N ILE A 305 -14.60 -20.72 -4.39
CA ILE A 305 -15.40 -21.92 -4.05
C ILE A 305 -16.80 -21.80 -4.64
N ALA A 306 -17.45 -20.64 -4.52
CA ALA A 306 -18.78 -20.41 -5.08
C ALA A 306 -18.78 -20.55 -6.61
N ILE A 307 -17.74 -20.06 -7.29
CA ILE A 307 -17.59 -20.21 -8.75
C ILE A 307 -17.40 -21.67 -9.12
N VAL A 308 -16.47 -22.38 -8.47
CA VAL A 308 -16.23 -23.80 -8.73
C VAL A 308 -17.50 -24.61 -8.48
N PHE A 309 -18.21 -24.35 -7.39
CA PHE A 309 -19.47 -25.00 -7.08
C PHE A 309 -20.54 -24.72 -8.14
N GLN A 310 -20.66 -23.47 -8.58
CA GLN A 310 -21.59 -23.09 -9.65
C GLN A 310 -21.24 -23.76 -10.98
N VAL A 311 -19.95 -23.88 -11.31
CA VAL A 311 -19.46 -24.60 -12.49
C VAL A 311 -19.85 -26.08 -12.38
N VAL A 312 -19.52 -26.74 -11.27
CA VAL A 312 -19.86 -28.15 -11.03
C VAL A 312 -21.36 -28.39 -11.10
N LEU A 313 -22.19 -27.55 -10.46
CA LEU A 313 -23.65 -27.63 -10.57
C LEU A 313 -24.13 -27.44 -12.01
N SER A 314 -23.55 -26.51 -12.75
CA SER A 314 -23.92 -26.27 -14.15
C SER A 314 -23.56 -27.45 -15.06
N ILE A 315 -22.56 -28.25 -14.68
CA ILE A 315 -22.12 -29.46 -15.38
C ILE A 315 -22.97 -30.67 -15.02
N TYR A 316 -23.13 -30.95 -13.72
CA TYR A 316 -23.75 -32.19 -13.24
C TYR A 316 -25.26 -32.21 -13.39
N LEU A 317 -25.91 -31.05 -13.23
CA LEU A 317 -27.37 -30.98 -13.20
C LEU A 317 -28.00 -31.36 -14.56
N PRO A 318 -27.46 -30.94 -15.71
CA PRO A 318 -27.86 -31.49 -17.01
C PRO A 318 -27.69 -32.99 -17.16
N ILE A 319 -26.54 -33.54 -16.76
CA ILE A 319 -26.24 -34.98 -16.84
C ILE A 319 -27.26 -35.78 -16.02
N PHE A 320 -27.60 -35.28 -14.83
CA PHE A 320 -28.57 -35.92 -13.95
C PHE A 320 -29.99 -35.87 -14.51
N GLN A 321 -30.39 -34.74 -15.10
CA GLN A 321 -31.68 -34.60 -15.79
C GLN A 321 -31.80 -35.55 -16.98
N MET A 322 -30.73 -35.77 -17.73
CA MET A 322 -30.67 -36.77 -18.79
C MET A 322 -30.81 -38.20 -18.26
N GLY A 323 -30.18 -38.51 -17.12
CA GLY A 323 -30.25 -39.83 -16.48
C GLY A 323 -31.62 -40.17 -15.87
N SER A 324 -32.40 -39.18 -15.43
CA SER A 324 -33.77 -39.39 -14.91
C SER A 324 -34.84 -39.51 -16.00
N GLY A 325 -34.49 -39.28 -17.27
CA GLY A 325 -35.39 -39.43 -18.41
C GLY A 325 -35.31 -40.79 -19.12
N PHE A 326 -34.55 -41.73 -18.56
CA PHE A 326 -34.49 -43.13 -18.99
C PHE A 326 -35.32 -44.03 -18.07
#